data_AF-S2E222-F1
#
_entry.id   AF-S2E222-F1
#
_cell.length_a   1.000
_cell.length_b   1.000
_cell.length_c   1.000
_cell.angle_alpha   90.00
_cell.angle_beta   90.00
_cell.angle_gamma   90.00
#
_symmetry.space_group_name_H-M   'P 1'
#
loop_
_entity.id
_entity.type
_entity.pdbx_description
1 polymer ?
#
loop_
_entity_poly.entity_id
_entity_poly.type
_entity_poly.pdbx_seq_one_letter_code
_entity_poly.pdbx_strand_id
1 'polypeptide(L)'
;MNTQFFDEDFPVIVFVAEAEIIDQRLHLNVGFSGCDDDKDFTLVFSERVFDSQPPTLKAKITYSPISACAAFFTKEVIFDIRDLNISLSENYQIILRGWDEPLLVQR
;
A
#
# COMPACT_ATOMS: atom_id res chain seq x y z
N MET A 1 7.40 4.11 42.76
CA MET A 1 7.69 3.62 41.40
C MET A 1 6.67 4.31 40.50
N ASN A 2 7.11 5.18 39.59
CA ASN A 2 6.20 5.97 38.77
C ASN A 2 6.23 5.43 37.34
N THR A 3 5.08 5.00 36.84
CA THR A 3 4.85 4.61 35.45
C THR A 3 4.07 5.71 34.76
N GLN A 4 4.46 6.03 33.52
CA GLN A 4 3.79 7.03 32.68
C GLN A 4 3.40 6.36 31.37
N PHE A 5 2.24 6.74 30.83
CA PHE A 5 1.81 6.33 29.49
C PHE A 5 2.38 7.30 28.46
N PHE A 6 2.61 6.81 27.26
CA PHE A 6 2.93 7.63 26.10
C PHE A 6 1.71 7.68 25.18
N ASP A 7 1.48 8.82 24.55
CA ASP A 7 0.66 8.87 23.35
C ASP A 7 1.49 8.21 22.24
N GLU A 8 1.21 6.93 21.97
CA GLU A 8 1.55 6.39 20.66
C GLU A 8 0.60 7.07 19.67
N ASP A 9 1.11 8.07 18.96
CA ASP A 9 0.78 8.22 17.54
C ASP A 9 1.19 6.90 16.89
N PHE A 10 0.36 5.87 17.04
CA PHE A 10 0.59 4.58 16.42
C PHE A 10 0.77 4.89 14.94
N PRO A 11 1.96 4.65 14.37
CA PRO A 11 2.13 4.86 12.95
C PRO A 11 1.04 4.05 12.28
N VAL A 12 0.25 4.71 11.44
CA VAL A 12 -0.80 4.06 10.67
C VAL A 12 -0.13 3.04 9.77
N ILE A 13 -0.07 1.80 10.24
CA ILE A 13 0.56 0.70 9.54
C ILE A 13 -0.58 -0.07 8.89
N VAL A 14 -0.64 0.01 7.57
CA VAL A 14 -1.37 -0.97 6.77
C VAL A 14 -0.47 -2.19 6.68
N PHE A 15 -1.00 -3.34 7.10
CA PHE A 15 -0.43 -4.63 6.84
C PHE A 15 -0.90 -5.12 5.46
N VAL A 16 0.00 -5.62 4.62
CA VAL A 16 -0.36 -6.22 3.33
C VAL A 16 -0.24 -7.73 3.50
N ALA A 17 -1.38 -8.41 3.52
CA ALA A 17 -1.43 -9.86 3.68
C ALA A 17 -1.18 -10.59 2.36
N GLU A 18 -1.73 -10.04 1.28
CA GLU A 18 -1.62 -10.58 -0.08
C GLU A 18 -1.50 -9.41 -1.06
N ALA A 19 -0.70 -9.59 -2.11
CA ALA A 19 -0.60 -8.64 -3.20
C ALA A 19 -0.33 -9.35 -4.53
N GLU A 20 -1.12 -9.00 -5.54
CA GLU A 20 -0.96 -9.54 -6.89
C GLU A 20 -1.37 -8.54 -7.97
N ILE A 21 -0.81 -8.71 -9.17
CA ILE A 21 -1.18 -7.94 -10.36
C ILE A 21 -1.99 -8.84 -11.28
N ILE A 22 -3.24 -8.46 -11.54
CA ILE A 22 -4.12 -9.13 -12.50
C ILE A 22 -4.64 -8.06 -13.46
N ASP A 23 -4.42 -8.24 -14.76
CA ASP A 23 -4.92 -7.34 -15.81
C ASP A 23 -4.67 -5.84 -15.54
N GLN A 24 -3.45 -5.48 -15.15
CA GLN A 24 -3.05 -4.12 -14.78
C GLN A 24 -3.86 -3.52 -13.62
N ARG A 25 -4.33 -4.37 -12.71
CA ARG A 25 -4.91 -3.98 -11.42
C ARG A 25 -4.10 -4.59 -10.30
N LEU A 26 -3.81 -3.78 -9.29
CA LEU A 26 -3.18 -4.23 -8.07
C LEU A 26 -4.27 -4.67 -7.10
N HIS A 27 -4.39 -5.97 -6.91
CA HIS A 27 -5.28 -6.61 -5.95
C HIS A 27 -4.52 -6.82 -4.64
N LEU A 28 -5.10 -6.35 -3.54
CA LEU A 28 -4.48 -6.41 -2.23
C LEU A 28 -5.49 -6.91 -1.20
N ASN A 29 -5.03 -7.78 -0.31
CA ASN A 29 -5.69 -8.03 0.96
C ASN A 29 -4.94 -7.26 2.04
N VAL A 30 -5.58 -6.25 2.62
CA VAL A 30 -4.95 -5.34 3.59
C VAL A 30 -5.55 -5.48 4.97
N GLY A 31 -4.70 -5.45 5.98
CA GLY A 31 -5.06 -5.36 7.40
C GLY A 31 -4.79 -3.95 7.94
N PHE A 32 -5.69 -3.44 8.77
CA PHE A 32 -5.56 -2.12 9.39
C PHE A 32 -6.27 -2.05 10.74
N SER A 33 -5.85 -1.11 11.59
CA SER A 33 -6.53 -0.81 12.83
C SER A 33 -7.44 0.41 12.70
N GLY A 34 -8.58 0.37 13.39
CA GLY A 34 -9.57 1.42 13.30
C GLY A 34 -10.72 1.22 14.28
N CYS A 35 -11.64 2.18 14.32
CA CYS A 35 -12.89 2.03 15.06
C CYS A 35 -13.99 1.37 14.22
N ASP A 36 -13.81 1.34 12.90
CA ASP A 36 -14.69 0.79 11.88
C ASP A 36 -13.86 0.30 10.67
N ASP A 37 -14.50 -0.40 9.75
CA ASP A 37 -13.94 -0.90 8.49
C ASP A 37 -14.21 0.02 7.28
N ASP A 38 -14.94 1.11 7.50
CA ASP A 38 -15.31 2.09 6.47
C ASP A 38 -14.17 3.07 6.22
N LYS A 39 -13.12 2.55 5.58
CA LYS A 39 -11.93 3.31 5.18
C LYS A 39 -11.80 3.41 3.67
N ASP A 40 -11.42 4.60 3.24
CA ASP A 40 -10.94 4.89 1.90
C ASP A 40 -9.45 4.63 1.83
N PHE A 41 -9.03 3.79 0.89
CA PHE A 41 -7.62 3.46 0.66
C PHE A 41 -7.10 4.18 -0.56
N THR A 42 -5.88 4.67 -0.46
CA THR A 42 -5.17 5.36 -1.54
C THR A 42 -3.82 4.69 -1.76
N LEU A 43 -3.56 4.31 -3.01
CA LEU A 43 -2.25 3.86 -3.46
C LEU A 43 -1.41 5.08 -3.89
N VAL A 44 -0.26 5.26 -3.24
CA VAL A 44 0.62 6.40 -3.47
C VAL A 44 1.96 5.91 -4.00
N PHE A 45 2.39 6.47 -5.13
CA PHE A 45 3.66 6.15 -5.77
C PHE A 45 4.75 7.17 -5.42
N SER A 46 6.01 6.75 -5.50
CA SER A 46 7.14 7.65 -5.48
C SER A 46 7.15 8.53 -6.74
N GLU A 47 7.53 9.80 -6.57
CA GLU A 47 7.67 10.75 -7.70
C GLU A 47 8.74 10.33 -8.72
N ARG A 48 9.69 9.48 -8.30
CA ARG A 48 10.80 9.00 -9.13
C ARG A 48 10.59 7.56 -9.53
N VAL A 49 10.87 7.27 -10.80
CA VAL A 49 11.18 5.92 -11.30
C VAL A 49 12.66 5.65 -11.01
N PHE A 50 12.96 4.50 -10.43
CA PHE A 50 14.34 4.07 -10.19
C PHE A 50 14.90 3.40 -11.44
N ASP A 51 16.07 3.86 -11.86
CA ASP A 51 16.83 3.31 -12.98
C ASP A 51 17.34 1.91 -12.62
N SER A 52 16.62 0.91 -13.12
CA SER A 52 16.77 -0.52 -12.83
C SER A 52 16.19 -1.30 -14.01
N GLN A 53 16.45 -2.61 -14.07
CA GLN A 53 15.96 -3.45 -15.16
C GLN A 53 15.21 -4.66 -14.58
N PRO A 54 13.86 -4.68 -14.62
CA PRO A 54 12.97 -3.66 -15.19
C PRO A 54 12.90 -2.36 -14.34
N PRO A 55 12.43 -1.23 -14.91
CA PRO A 55 12.25 0.02 -14.17
C PRO A 55 11.39 -0.18 -12.92
N THR A 56 11.75 0.49 -11.82
CA THR A 56 11.13 0.24 -10.53
C THR A 56 10.40 1.47 -10.01
N LEU A 57 9.19 1.25 -9.49
CA LEU A 57 8.41 2.23 -8.74
C LEU A 57 8.25 1.78 -7.30
N LYS A 58 8.32 2.72 -6.35
CA LYS A 58 7.96 2.44 -4.97
C LYS A 58 6.53 2.88 -4.72
N ALA A 59 5.76 2.05 -4.04
CA ALA A 59 4.40 2.38 -3.66
C ALA A 59 4.17 2.18 -2.17
N LYS A 60 3.20 2.88 -1.61
CA LYS A 60 2.66 2.63 -0.28
C LYS A 60 1.15 2.80 -0.29
N ILE A 61 0.48 2.18 0.67
CA ILE A 61 -0.95 2.35 0.90
C ILE A 61 -1.11 3.31 2.08
N THR A 62 -2.09 4.20 1.96
CA THR A 62 -2.57 5.03 3.05
C THR A 62 -4.09 4.91 3.13
N TYR A 63 -4.69 5.17 4.29
CA TYR A 63 -6.13 5.21 4.42
C TYR A 63 -6.62 6.37 5.27
N SER A 64 -7.90 6.73 5.07
CA SER A 64 -8.60 7.74 5.84
C SER A 64 -10.07 7.35 6.04
N PRO A 65 -10.74 7.81 7.11
CA PRO A 65 -10.17 8.56 8.23
C PRO A 65 -9.34 7.67 9.17
N ILE A 66 -8.28 8.25 9.75
CA ILE A 66 -7.48 7.58 10.78
C ILE A 66 -8.23 7.67 12.12
N SER A 67 -8.38 6.54 12.79
CA SER A 67 -9.11 6.44 14.05
C SER A 67 -8.37 5.51 15.02
N ALA A 68 -8.04 5.99 16.22
CA ALA A 68 -7.24 5.26 17.20
C ALA A 68 -8.10 4.30 18.05
N CYS A 69 -8.53 3.19 17.45
CA CYS A 69 -9.13 2.07 18.17
C CYS A 69 -8.30 0.81 17.94
N ALA A 70 -8.26 -0.09 18.92
CA ALA A 70 -7.48 -1.32 18.87
C ALA A 70 -8.20 -2.49 18.16
N ALA A 71 -9.26 -2.22 17.40
CA ALA A 71 -9.89 -3.24 16.58
C ALA A 71 -9.12 -3.41 15.26
N PHE A 72 -8.98 -4.65 14.80
CA PHE A 72 -8.28 -5.00 13.57
C PHE A 72 -9.28 -5.48 12.52
N PHE A 73 -9.14 -4.96 11.31
CA PHE A 73 -9.98 -5.27 10.16
C PHE A 73 -9.14 -5.71 8.98
N THR A 74 -9.76 -6.45 8.07
CA THR A 74 -9.17 -6.88 6.79
C THR A 74 -10.10 -6.50 5.65
N LYS A 75 -9.55 -6.05 4.53
CA LYS A 75 -10.35 -5.62 3.36
C LYS A 75 -9.62 -5.97 2.08
N GLU A 76 -10.37 -6.43 1.08
CA GLU A 76 -9.89 -6.51 -0.30
C GLU A 76 -9.97 -5.12 -0.93
N VAL A 77 -8.86 -4.65 -1.50
CA VAL A 77 -8.80 -3.37 -2.22
C VAL A 77 -8.14 -3.59 -3.58
N ILE A 78 -8.69 -2.94 -4.59
CA ILE A 78 -8.25 -3.08 -5.98
C ILE A 78 -7.94 -1.69 -6.51
N PHE A 79 -6.71 -1.51 -7.01
CA PHE A 79 -6.28 -0.26 -7.62
C PHE A 79 -6.04 -0.46 -9.11
N ASP A 80 -6.69 0.35 -9.94
CA ASP A 80 -6.36 0.43 -11.35
C ASP A 80 -5.04 1.19 -11.53
N ILE A 81 -4.04 0.53 -12.12
CA ILE A 81 -2.71 1.09 -12.32
C ILE A 81 -2.42 1.41 -13.80
N ARG A 82 -3.44 1.33 -14.66
CA ARG A 82 -3.31 1.67 -16.09
C ARG A 82 -3.00 3.15 -16.29
N ASP A 83 -3.63 4.01 -15.49
CA ASP A 83 -3.53 5.47 -15.56
C ASP A 83 -2.25 6.05 -14.94
N LEU A 84 -1.32 5.19 -14.50
CA LEU A 84 0.05 5.61 -14.23
C LEU A 84 0.67 6.05 -15.56
N ASN A 85 0.48 7.34 -15.86
CA ASN A 85 1.01 8.07 -17.03
C ASN A 85 2.52 8.32 -16.88
N ILE A 86 3.20 7.32 -16.32
CA ILE A 86 4.63 7.24 -16.25
C ILE A 86 5.02 6.72 -17.62
N SER A 87 5.94 7.40 -18.29
CA SER A 87 6.46 7.09 -19.63
C SER A 87 7.24 5.76 -19.68
N LEU A 88 6.75 4.74 -18.97
CA LEU A 88 7.20 3.36 -19.00
C LEU A 88 6.49 2.72 -20.19
N SER A 89 7.15 2.78 -21.34
CA SER A 89 6.76 2.09 -22.57
C SER A 89 6.99 0.57 -22.49
N GLU A 90 7.39 0.05 -21.33
CA GLU A 90 7.85 -1.33 -21.12
C GLU A 90 7.34 -1.91 -19.79
N ASN A 91 7.54 -3.21 -19.61
CA ASN A 91 7.34 -3.92 -18.34
C ASN A 91 8.09 -3.22 -17.21
N TYR A 92 7.46 -3.10 -16.05
CA TYR A 92 8.03 -2.45 -14.88
C TYR A 92 7.70 -3.24 -13.61
N GLN A 93 8.34 -2.89 -12.49
CA GLN A 93 8.04 -3.51 -11.21
C GLN A 93 7.66 -2.49 -10.14
N ILE A 94 6.78 -2.90 -9.23
CA ILE A 94 6.36 -2.11 -8.07
C ILE A 94 6.93 -2.76 -6.81
N ILE A 95 7.69 -1.99 -6.03
CA ILE A 95 8.07 -2.33 -4.66
C ILE A 95 7.03 -1.70 -3.73
N LEU A 96 6.13 -2.52 -3.21
CA LEU A 96 5.08 -2.08 -2.31
C LEU A 96 5.56 -2.13 -0.86
N ARG A 97 5.43 -1.02 -0.14
CA ARG A 97 5.76 -0.99 1.30
C ARG A 97 4.87 -1.98 2.06
N GLY A 98 5.50 -2.87 2.83
CA GLY A 98 4.81 -3.90 3.61
C GLY A 98 4.59 -5.21 2.85
N TRP A 99 5.13 -5.31 1.62
CA TRP A 99 5.16 -6.54 0.83
C TRP A 99 6.60 -6.83 0.42
N ASP A 100 7.04 -8.08 0.57
CA ASP A 100 8.45 -8.44 0.47
C ASP A 100 8.92 -8.62 -0.99
N GLU A 101 8.02 -9.05 -1.88
CA GLU A 101 8.37 -9.40 -3.25
C GLU A 101 8.04 -8.26 -4.23
N PRO A 102 8.89 -8.00 -5.24
CA PRO A 102 8.53 -7.09 -6.32
C PRO A 102 7.32 -7.57 -7.12
N LEU A 103 6.37 -6.67 -7.37
CA LEU A 103 5.21 -6.95 -8.19
C LEU A 103 5.52 -6.60 -9.65
N LEU A 104 5.61 -7.60 -10.51
CA LEU A 104 5.89 -7.42 -11.93
C LEU A 104 4.62 -7.00 -12.68
N VAL A 105 4.70 -5.90 -13.43
CA VAL A 105 3.63 -5.42 -14.29
C VAL A 105 4.02 -5.62 -15.74
N GLN A 106 3.21 -6.42 -16.44
CA GLN A 106 3.35 -6.67 -17.87
C GLN A 106 2.39 -5.75 -18.63
N ARG A 107 2.91 -5.03 -19.62
CA ARG A 107 2.13 -4.17 -20.51
C ARG A 107 2.11 -4.71 -21.93
#